data_AF-A0A369L7X0-F1
#
_entry.id   AF-A0A369L7X0-F1
#
_cell.length_a   1.000
_cell.length_b   1.000
_cell.length_c   1.000
_cell.angle_alpha   90.00
_cell.angle_beta   90.00
_cell.angle_gamma   90.00
#
_symmetry.space_group_name_H-M   'P 1'
#
loop_
_entity.id
_entity.type
_entity.pdbx_description
1 polymer ?
#
loop_
_entity_poly.entity_id
_entity_poly.type
_entity_poly.pdbx_seq_one_letter_code
_entity_poly.pdbx_strand_id
1 'polypeptide(L)'
;MSIFVTGDIHASYDIAKLSESCFDTAGLTKDDYVIICGDFGLVWNNSASEQYWLRWLDARPFTTLFVDGNHEGFSLLNSLPETTWNGGAVHQVATSVLHLKRGQLFNIDGYRIFTMGGATSSEYDRTHRIQGKTWFTEEIPNEQERATALETLDAADWDCDFVITHCAPSSSAQGISEHTDRLEIHPMDEYTDWLQTIQDRLAYRHWFCGHYHIDAQIQDKTTALYNRIAVLGDPKITVDTGNEETLSLPYQLLPEPAEDPKSAIPDYCSELEDQDSLEIDLD
;
A
#
# COMPACT_ATOMS: atom_id res chain seq x y z
N MET A 1 -9.46 -17.71 3.69
CA MET A 1 -9.15 -17.00 2.43
C MET A 1 -7.65 -16.68 2.50
N SER A 2 -7.10 -15.88 1.59
CA SER A 2 -5.72 -15.41 1.69
C SER A 2 -5.68 -13.89 1.54
N ILE A 3 -4.87 -13.24 2.37
CA ILE A 3 -4.59 -11.81 2.24
C ILE A 3 -3.12 -11.67 1.88
N PHE A 4 -2.89 -10.97 0.78
CA PHE A 4 -1.58 -10.62 0.29
C PHE A 4 -1.36 -9.11 0.47
N VAL A 5 -0.12 -8.70 0.70
CA VAL A 5 0.26 -7.29 0.84
C VAL A 5 1.46 -7.02 -0.05
N THR A 6 1.48 -5.89 -0.74
CA THR A 6 2.60 -5.44 -1.58
C THR A 6 2.71 -3.92 -1.56
N GLY A 7 3.80 -3.39 -2.09
CA GLY A 7 4.01 -1.96 -2.25
C GLY A 7 3.58 -1.43 -3.61
N ASP A 8 3.44 -0.11 -3.63
CA ASP A 8 3.53 0.85 -4.74
C ASP A 8 3.47 0.21 -6.14
N ILE A 9 2.37 0.42 -6.86
CA ILE A 9 2.24 -0.13 -8.22
C ILE A 9 2.40 0.95 -9.31
N HIS A 10 2.25 2.23 -8.97
CA HIS A 10 2.44 3.36 -9.87
C HIS A 10 1.76 3.15 -11.24
N ALA A 11 0.51 2.68 -11.24
CA ALA A 11 -0.21 2.29 -12.46
C ALA A 11 0.61 1.32 -13.33
N SER A 12 0.86 1.66 -14.60
CA SER A 12 1.57 0.79 -15.54
C SER A 12 3.01 0.50 -15.16
N TYR A 13 3.63 1.32 -14.30
CA TYR A 13 5.07 1.28 -14.06
C TYR A 13 5.48 0.02 -13.26
N ASP A 14 4.74 -0.35 -12.21
CA ASP A 14 5.06 -1.52 -11.37
C ASP A 14 3.93 -2.57 -11.28
N ILE A 15 2.76 -2.36 -11.91
CA ILE A 15 1.62 -3.32 -11.84
C ILE A 15 1.95 -4.73 -12.35
N ALA A 16 2.98 -4.89 -13.18
CA ALA A 16 3.38 -6.19 -13.71
C ALA A 16 3.81 -7.18 -12.62
N LYS A 17 4.18 -6.73 -11.41
CA LYS A 17 4.37 -7.61 -10.24
C LYS A 17 3.13 -8.42 -9.86
N LEU A 18 1.93 -7.98 -10.26
CA LEU A 18 0.65 -8.66 -10.03
C LEU A 18 0.24 -9.58 -11.20
N SER A 19 1.07 -9.70 -12.23
CA SER A 19 0.82 -10.58 -13.36
C SER A 19 1.08 -12.05 -12.99
N GLU A 20 0.53 -12.99 -13.76
CA GLU A 20 0.69 -14.43 -13.52
C GLU A 20 2.14 -14.93 -13.60
N SER A 21 3.06 -14.18 -14.24
CA SER A 21 4.48 -14.55 -14.25
C SER A 21 5.21 -14.18 -12.95
N CYS A 22 4.66 -13.23 -12.19
CA CYS A 22 5.25 -12.74 -10.94
C CYS A 22 4.48 -13.21 -9.70
N PHE A 23 3.17 -13.40 -9.82
CA PHE A 23 2.27 -13.77 -8.75
C PHE A 23 1.41 -14.96 -9.18
N ASP A 24 1.67 -16.13 -8.59
CA ASP A 24 0.86 -17.31 -8.82
C ASP A 24 -0.53 -17.13 -8.21
N THR A 25 -1.51 -16.91 -9.08
CA THR A 25 -2.91 -16.70 -8.70
C THR A 25 -3.76 -17.96 -8.82
N ALA A 26 -3.13 -19.12 -9.06
CA ALA A 26 -3.85 -20.38 -9.22
C ALA A 26 -4.69 -20.72 -7.99
N GLY A 27 -6.00 -20.85 -8.19
CA GLY A 27 -6.96 -21.20 -7.14
C GLY A 27 -7.43 -20.03 -6.28
N LEU A 28 -6.96 -18.81 -6.52
CA LEU A 28 -7.51 -17.62 -5.89
C LEU A 28 -8.92 -17.32 -6.43
N THR A 29 -9.68 -16.55 -5.65
CA THR A 29 -11.03 -16.07 -5.99
C THR A 29 -11.20 -14.62 -5.55
N LYS A 30 -12.33 -13.99 -5.88
CA LYS A 30 -12.65 -12.63 -5.39
C LYS A 30 -12.78 -12.51 -3.86
N ASP A 31 -12.78 -13.63 -3.15
CA ASP A 31 -12.72 -13.68 -1.69
C ASP A 31 -11.28 -13.72 -1.15
N ASP A 32 -10.26 -13.70 -2.01
CA ASP A 32 -8.85 -13.48 -1.67
C ASP A 32 -8.48 -12.03 -2.00
N TYR A 33 -7.57 -11.45 -1.21
CA TYR A 33 -7.33 -10.00 -1.21
C TYR A 33 -5.87 -9.67 -1.47
N VAL A 34 -5.61 -8.66 -2.29
CA VAL A 34 -4.27 -8.07 -2.46
C VAL A 34 -4.33 -6.63 -2.00
N ILE A 35 -3.60 -6.27 -0.94
CA ILE A 35 -3.55 -4.93 -0.37
C ILE A 35 -2.28 -4.22 -0.84
N ILE A 36 -2.43 -3.04 -1.43
CA ILE A 36 -1.32 -2.21 -1.93
C ILE A 36 -1.07 -1.06 -0.93
N CYS A 37 0.17 -0.94 -0.46
CA CYS A 37 0.62 0.04 0.53
C CYS A 37 0.88 1.45 -0.06
N GLY A 38 -0.08 2.00 -0.79
CA GLY A 38 0.03 3.32 -1.41
C GLY A 38 0.47 3.31 -2.87
N ASP A 39 0.50 4.51 -3.46
CA ASP A 39 0.86 4.78 -4.85
C ASP A 39 0.27 3.75 -5.83
N PHE A 40 -1.05 3.65 -5.79
CA PHE A 40 -1.87 2.87 -6.70
C PHE A 40 -1.89 3.48 -8.09
N GLY A 41 -2.06 4.81 -8.19
CA GLY A 41 -1.80 5.58 -9.41
C GLY A 41 -2.85 5.41 -10.53
N LEU A 42 -3.98 4.75 -10.29
CA LEU A 42 -5.01 4.46 -11.31
C LEU A 42 -6.33 5.22 -11.10
N VAL A 43 -6.30 6.38 -10.43
CA VAL A 43 -7.49 7.23 -10.22
C VAL A 43 -7.13 8.71 -10.42
N TRP A 44 -6.90 9.12 -11.67
CA TRP A 44 -6.42 10.47 -12.01
C TRP A 44 -7.39 11.23 -12.92
N ASN A 45 -7.70 10.65 -14.07
CA ASN A 45 -8.37 11.36 -15.16
C ASN A 45 -9.28 10.46 -15.99
N ASN A 46 -9.45 9.19 -15.60
CA ASN A 46 -10.26 8.20 -16.32
C ASN A 46 -9.79 8.02 -17.77
N SER A 47 -8.47 8.05 -18.01
CA SER A 47 -7.91 7.83 -19.33
C SER A 47 -8.12 6.42 -19.86
N ALA A 48 -7.79 6.19 -21.13
CA ALA A 48 -7.91 4.87 -21.74
C ALA A 48 -6.95 3.84 -21.09
N SER A 49 -5.75 4.27 -20.69
CA SER A 49 -4.81 3.42 -19.94
C SER A 49 -5.32 3.11 -18.54
N GLU A 50 -5.76 4.12 -17.79
CA GLU A 50 -6.34 3.93 -16.46
C GLU A 50 -7.49 2.90 -16.49
N GLN A 51 -8.43 3.09 -17.42
CA GLN A 51 -9.55 2.16 -17.60
C GLN A 51 -9.12 0.76 -18.06
N TYR A 52 -8.04 0.64 -18.82
CA TYR A 52 -7.48 -0.67 -19.18
C TYR A 52 -6.97 -1.38 -17.93
N TRP A 53 -6.15 -0.72 -17.13
CA TRP A 53 -5.54 -1.32 -15.94
C TRP A 53 -6.56 -1.64 -14.85
N LEU A 54 -7.55 -0.78 -14.64
CA LEU A 54 -8.67 -1.09 -13.74
C LEU A 54 -9.46 -2.33 -14.19
N ARG A 55 -9.74 -2.47 -15.50
CA ARG A 55 -10.35 -3.70 -16.03
C ARG A 55 -9.45 -4.92 -15.89
N TRP A 56 -8.15 -4.73 -16.06
CA TRP A 56 -7.16 -5.78 -15.91
C TRP A 56 -7.11 -6.30 -14.46
N LEU A 57 -7.14 -5.40 -13.47
CA LEU A 57 -7.26 -5.74 -12.04
C LEU A 57 -8.61 -6.39 -11.73
N ASP A 58 -9.71 -5.85 -12.25
CA ASP A 58 -11.04 -6.43 -12.07
C ASP A 58 -11.17 -7.85 -12.64
N ALA A 59 -10.40 -8.18 -13.69
CA ALA A 59 -10.36 -9.52 -14.26
C ALA A 59 -9.51 -10.52 -13.45
N ARG A 60 -8.66 -10.06 -12.52
CA ARG A 60 -7.83 -10.94 -11.69
C ARG A 60 -8.69 -11.78 -10.74
N PRO A 61 -8.29 -13.00 -10.37
CA PRO A 61 -9.05 -13.83 -9.46
C PRO A 61 -8.82 -13.44 -7.98
N PHE A 62 -8.79 -12.14 -7.67
CA PHE A 62 -8.69 -11.58 -6.32
C PHE A 62 -9.34 -10.19 -6.29
N THR A 63 -9.66 -9.71 -5.09
CA THR A 63 -10.09 -8.32 -4.86
C THR A 63 -8.86 -7.46 -4.53
N THR A 64 -8.68 -6.38 -5.28
CA THR A 64 -7.59 -5.41 -5.05
C THR A 64 -8.06 -4.37 -4.05
N LEU A 65 -7.26 -4.17 -3.00
CA LEU A 65 -7.44 -3.16 -1.97
C LEU A 65 -6.22 -2.26 -1.99
N PHE A 66 -6.36 -0.98 -1.69
CA PHE A 66 -5.21 -0.09 -1.53
C PHE A 66 -5.49 1.00 -0.51
N VAL A 67 -4.45 1.48 0.16
CA VAL A 67 -4.47 2.78 0.82
C VAL A 67 -3.90 3.82 -0.15
N ASP A 68 -4.29 5.08 -0.05
CA ASP A 68 -3.68 6.14 -0.86
C ASP A 68 -2.21 6.40 -0.47
N GLY A 69 -1.40 6.83 -1.44
CA GLY A 69 -0.04 7.34 -1.21
C GLY A 69 0.07 8.83 -1.54
N ASN A 70 1.27 9.30 -1.90
CA ASN A 70 1.49 10.69 -2.33
C ASN A 70 1.33 10.88 -3.85
N HIS A 71 1.29 9.79 -4.63
CA HIS A 71 1.03 9.82 -6.07
C HIS A 71 -0.39 9.35 -6.39
N GLU A 72 -1.38 10.04 -5.84
CA GLU A 72 -2.81 9.83 -6.16
C GLU A 72 -3.52 11.06 -6.70
N GLY A 73 -4.49 10.84 -7.59
CA GLY A 73 -5.37 11.87 -8.12
C GLY A 73 -6.47 12.26 -7.13
N PHE A 74 -6.11 12.90 -6.01
CA PHE A 74 -7.03 13.17 -4.89
C PHE A 74 -8.34 13.87 -5.27
N SER A 75 -8.32 14.77 -6.27
CA SER A 75 -9.56 15.37 -6.79
C SER A 75 -10.58 14.33 -7.27
N LEU A 76 -10.14 13.35 -8.05
CA LEU A 76 -11.01 12.28 -8.55
C LEU A 76 -11.29 11.26 -7.46
N LEU A 77 -10.25 10.81 -6.75
CA LEU A 77 -10.35 9.81 -5.68
C LEU A 77 -11.37 10.22 -4.61
N ASN A 78 -11.36 11.48 -4.16
CA ASN A 78 -12.28 11.99 -3.15
C ASN A 78 -13.70 12.28 -3.67
N SER A 79 -13.90 12.27 -5.00
CA SER A 79 -15.21 12.43 -5.62
C SER A 79 -15.95 11.10 -5.81
N LEU A 80 -15.25 9.97 -5.64
CA LEU A 80 -15.82 8.64 -5.80
C LEU A 80 -16.89 8.35 -4.74
N PRO A 81 -17.89 7.51 -5.07
CA PRO A 81 -18.89 7.13 -4.09
C PRO A 81 -18.26 6.36 -2.93
N GLU A 82 -18.66 6.74 -1.72
CA GLU A 82 -18.29 6.04 -0.49
C GLU A 82 -19.34 4.97 -0.14
N THR A 83 -18.87 3.81 0.31
CA THR A 83 -19.71 2.76 0.88
C THR A 83 -19.02 2.12 2.09
N THR A 84 -19.77 1.41 2.91
CA THR A 84 -19.22 0.59 3.99
C THR A 84 -18.90 -0.81 3.48
N TRP A 85 -17.69 -1.29 3.75
CA TRP A 85 -17.23 -2.62 3.39
C TRP A 85 -16.39 -3.20 4.52
N ASN A 86 -16.69 -4.44 4.95
CA ASN A 86 -15.96 -5.15 6.01
C ASN A 86 -15.68 -4.32 7.29
N GLY A 87 -16.62 -3.45 7.67
CA GLY A 87 -16.54 -2.66 8.90
C GLY A 87 -15.99 -1.23 8.75
N GLY A 88 -15.36 -0.90 7.62
CA GLY A 88 -14.80 0.43 7.36
C GLY A 88 -15.40 1.10 6.12
N ALA A 89 -15.14 2.39 5.97
CA ALA A 89 -15.50 3.15 4.77
C ALA A 89 -14.49 2.93 3.62
N VAL A 90 -14.99 2.76 2.40
CA VAL A 90 -14.18 2.60 1.18
C VAL A 90 -14.68 3.51 0.07
N HIS A 91 -13.79 3.92 -0.84
CA HIS A 91 -14.24 4.37 -2.17
C HIS A 91 -14.26 3.17 -3.12
N GLN A 92 -15.37 2.99 -3.84
CA GLN A 92 -15.48 1.92 -4.84
C GLN A 92 -14.93 2.41 -6.19
N VAL A 93 -13.71 1.99 -6.53
CA VAL A 93 -13.02 2.38 -7.77
C VAL A 93 -13.50 1.54 -8.96
N ALA A 94 -13.62 0.23 -8.75
CA ALA A 94 -14.16 -0.72 -9.73
C ALA A 94 -15.00 -1.81 -9.03
N THR A 95 -15.34 -2.90 -9.73
CA THR A 95 -16.17 -3.97 -9.14
C THR A 95 -15.47 -4.65 -7.97
N SER A 96 -14.16 -4.84 -8.10
CA SER A 96 -13.29 -5.54 -7.15
C SER A 96 -11.98 -4.80 -6.90
N VAL A 97 -12.02 -3.47 -7.05
CA VAL A 97 -10.93 -2.55 -6.69
C VAL A 97 -11.48 -1.52 -5.72
N LEU A 98 -10.99 -1.53 -4.49
CA LEU A 98 -11.47 -0.69 -3.40
C LEU A 98 -10.34 0.12 -2.79
N HIS A 99 -10.58 1.42 -2.60
CA HIS A 99 -9.73 2.27 -1.78
C HIS A 99 -10.15 2.15 -0.32
N LEU A 100 -9.27 1.66 0.54
CA LEU A 100 -9.45 1.60 1.99
C LEU A 100 -9.17 2.98 2.58
N LYS A 101 -10.22 3.67 3.07
CA LYS A 101 -10.06 5.05 3.52
C LYS A 101 -9.15 5.15 4.75
N ARG A 102 -8.51 6.31 4.90
CA ARG A 102 -7.71 6.69 6.06
C ARG A 102 -8.51 6.59 7.36
N GLY A 103 -7.84 6.13 8.42
CA GLY A 103 -8.39 6.07 9.77
C GLY A 103 -9.47 5.02 9.99
N GLN A 104 -9.60 4.04 9.09
CA GLN A 104 -10.60 2.98 9.17
C GLN A 104 -10.00 1.68 9.72
N LEU A 105 -10.86 0.84 10.31
CA LEU A 105 -10.52 -0.50 10.75
C LEU A 105 -11.40 -1.52 10.02
N PHE A 106 -10.78 -2.48 9.35
CA PHE A 106 -11.45 -3.51 8.57
C PHE A 106 -11.34 -4.88 9.25
N ASN A 107 -12.35 -5.72 9.06
CA ASN A 107 -12.31 -7.13 9.42
C ASN A 107 -12.29 -7.98 8.14
N ILE A 108 -11.12 -8.48 7.77
CA ILE A 108 -10.89 -9.22 6.53
C ILE A 108 -10.31 -10.59 6.89
N ASP A 109 -11.01 -11.66 6.51
CA ASP A 109 -10.68 -13.04 6.87
C ASP A 109 -10.38 -13.25 8.38
N GLY A 110 -11.06 -12.50 9.24
CA GLY A 110 -10.89 -12.54 10.69
C GLY A 110 -9.77 -11.67 11.26
N TYR A 111 -8.96 -11.03 10.41
CA TYR A 111 -7.94 -10.07 10.84
C TYR A 111 -8.51 -8.65 10.94
N ARG A 112 -8.14 -7.96 12.01
CA ARG A 112 -8.39 -6.53 12.22
C ARG A 112 -7.27 -5.73 11.56
N ILE A 113 -7.56 -5.02 10.48
CA ILE A 113 -6.58 -4.29 9.68
C ILE A 113 -6.88 -2.80 9.77
N PHE A 114 -5.98 -2.03 10.39
CA PHE A 114 -6.07 -0.57 10.45
C PHE A 114 -5.35 0.04 9.24
N THR A 115 -5.95 1.05 8.62
CA THR A 115 -5.42 1.68 7.41
C THR A 115 -5.22 3.17 7.56
N MET A 116 -4.06 3.65 7.09
CA MET A 116 -3.76 5.07 7.04
C MET A 116 -2.82 5.40 5.86
N GLY A 117 -3.41 5.86 4.76
CA GLY A 117 -2.66 6.33 3.59
C GLY A 117 -1.94 7.66 3.78
N GLY A 118 -1.29 8.12 2.71
CA GLY A 118 -0.61 9.40 2.62
C GLY A 118 0.89 9.36 2.86
N ALA A 119 1.59 10.31 2.27
CA ALA A 119 3.00 10.66 2.50
C ALA A 119 3.26 12.06 1.95
N THR A 120 4.38 12.69 2.33
CA THR A 120 4.78 13.96 1.75
C THR A 120 5.50 13.71 0.43
N SER A 121 5.03 14.35 -0.65
CA SER A 121 5.77 14.36 -1.91
C SER A 121 7.13 15.03 -1.75
N SER A 122 8.12 14.59 -2.51
CA SER A 122 9.47 15.16 -2.48
C SER A 122 9.46 16.65 -2.82
N GLU A 123 10.53 17.36 -2.44
CA GLU A 123 10.69 18.76 -2.84
C GLU A 123 10.69 18.92 -4.37
N TYR A 124 11.22 17.93 -5.08
CA TYR A 124 11.18 17.92 -6.54
C TYR A 124 9.73 17.90 -7.03
N ASP A 125 8.92 16.95 -6.57
CA ASP A 125 7.52 16.82 -6.97
C ASP A 125 6.72 18.09 -6.65
N ARG A 126 6.87 18.62 -5.44
CA ARG A 126 6.16 19.83 -5.00
C ARG A 126 6.51 21.08 -5.82
N THR A 127 7.71 21.13 -6.41
CA THR A 127 8.18 22.28 -7.20
C THR A 127 7.97 22.14 -8.71
N HIS A 128 7.84 20.92 -9.22
CA HIS A 128 7.71 20.64 -10.66
C HIS A 128 6.30 20.21 -11.08
N ARG A 129 5.49 19.70 -10.16
CA ARG A 129 4.09 19.35 -10.41
C ARG A 129 3.15 20.53 -10.16
N ILE A 130 1.94 20.42 -10.70
CA ILE A 130 0.92 21.46 -10.63
C ILE A 130 -0.06 21.12 -9.51
N GLN A 131 -0.12 21.96 -8.49
CA GLN A 131 -1.06 21.81 -7.39
C GLN A 131 -2.51 21.72 -7.89
N GLY A 132 -3.24 20.72 -7.39
CA GLY A 132 -4.64 20.45 -7.75
C GLY A 132 -4.82 19.72 -9.09
N LYS A 133 -3.72 19.31 -9.74
CA LYS A 133 -3.74 18.55 -11.00
C LYS A 133 -2.84 17.32 -10.96
N THR A 134 -1.56 17.54 -10.71
CA THR A 134 -0.52 16.50 -10.71
C THR A 134 0.18 16.37 -9.36
N TRP A 135 -0.06 17.30 -8.45
CA TRP A 135 0.29 17.21 -7.03
C TRP A 135 -0.87 17.74 -6.18
N PHE A 136 -1.08 17.18 -4.99
CA PHE A 136 -2.20 17.52 -4.13
C PHE A 136 -1.74 17.67 -2.69
N THR A 137 -2.22 18.70 -2.03
CA THR A 137 -1.99 18.89 -0.59
C THR A 137 -2.70 17.84 0.26
N GLU A 138 -3.70 17.19 -0.32
CA GLU A 138 -4.51 16.11 0.23
C GLU A 138 -3.72 14.80 0.41
N GLU A 139 -2.48 14.72 -0.11
CA GLU A 139 -1.54 13.63 0.18
C GLU A 139 -1.24 13.47 1.67
N ILE A 140 -1.40 14.53 2.47
CA ILE A 140 -1.31 14.48 3.93
C ILE A 140 -2.68 14.45 4.58
N PRO A 141 -2.92 13.54 5.54
CA PRO A 141 -4.20 13.48 6.25
C PRO A 141 -4.54 14.77 6.98
N ASN A 142 -5.76 15.27 6.74
CA ASN A 142 -6.27 16.45 7.40
C ASN A 142 -6.74 16.15 8.84
N GLU A 143 -7.12 17.19 9.60
CA GLU A 143 -7.54 17.04 10.99
C GLU A 143 -8.75 16.11 11.18
N GLN A 144 -9.70 16.09 10.23
CA GLN A 144 -10.88 15.22 10.31
C GLN A 144 -10.50 13.76 10.08
N GLU A 145 -9.59 13.47 9.15
CA GLU A 145 -9.10 12.12 8.89
C GLU A 145 -8.28 11.60 10.09
N ARG A 146 -7.45 12.45 10.70
CA ARG A 146 -6.71 12.14 11.92
C ARG A 146 -7.63 11.93 13.12
N ALA A 147 -8.67 12.76 13.28
CA ALA A 147 -9.67 12.57 14.32
C ALA A 147 -10.42 11.23 14.14
N THR A 148 -10.81 10.91 12.91
CA THR A 148 -11.44 9.63 12.57
C THR A 148 -10.53 8.45 12.94
N ALA A 149 -9.24 8.53 12.63
CA ALA A 149 -8.27 7.50 13.02
C ALA A 149 -8.23 7.28 14.53
N LEU A 150 -8.12 8.37 15.31
CA LEU A 150 -8.07 8.29 16.77
C LEU A 150 -9.37 7.73 17.37
N GLU A 151 -10.53 8.17 16.87
CA GLU A 151 -11.84 7.66 17.30
C GLU A 151 -12.01 6.17 16.98
N THR A 152 -11.60 5.74 15.78
CA THR A 152 -11.60 4.33 15.38
C THR A 152 -10.72 3.49 16.29
N LEU A 153 -9.51 3.96 16.60
CA LEU A 153 -8.57 3.25 17.46
C LEU A 153 -9.03 3.22 18.94
N ASP A 154 -9.60 4.32 19.45
CA ASP A 154 -10.20 4.36 20.79
C ASP A 154 -11.37 3.37 20.90
N ALA A 155 -12.26 3.32 19.90
CA ALA A 155 -13.37 2.35 19.85
C ALA A 155 -12.90 0.89 19.70
N ALA A 156 -11.68 0.69 19.20
CA ALA A 156 -11.03 -0.60 19.00
C ALA A 156 -10.16 -1.04 20.18
N ASP A 157 -10.19 -0.30 21.30
CA ASP A 157 -9.32 -0.49 22.47
C ASP A 157 -7.81 -0.44 22.15
N TRP A 158 -7.43 0.30 21.09
CA TRP A 158 -6.05 0.39 20.60
C TRP A 158 -5.42 -0.97 20.31
N ASP A 159 -6.19 -1.85 19.67
CA ASP A 159 -5.77 -3.20 19.30
C ASP A 159 -6.17 -3.53 17.86
N CYS A 160 -5.22 -4.02 17.07
CA CYS A 160 -5.47 -4.60 15.74
C CYS A 160 -4.43 -5.69 15.43
N ASP A 161 -4.65 -6.45 14.36
CA ASP A 161 -3.66 -7.43 13.90
C ASP A 161 -2.58 -6.75 13.07
N PHE A 162 -3.00 -6.00 12.05
CA PHE A 162 -2.11 -5.41 11.06
C PHE A 162 -2.39 -3.93 10.88
N VAL A 163 -1.33 -3.18 10.58
CA VAL A 163 -1.41 -1.79 10.14
C VAL A 163 -0.88 -1.68 8.73
N ILE A 164 -1.64 -1.03 7.85
CA ILE A 164 -1.26 -0.77 6.46
C ILE A 164 -1.22 0.74 6.25
N THR A 165 -0.04 1.25 5.95
CA THR A 165 0.16 2.65 5.58
C THR A 165 0.94 2.76 4.29
N HIS A 166 1.11 3.99 3.81
CA HIS A 166 2.08 4.27 2.76
C HIS A 166 3.43 4.70 3.35
N CYS A 167 3.44 5.72 4.23
CA CYS A 167 4.65 6.16 4.94
C CYS A 167 4.91 5.35 6.24
N ALA A 168 6.17 5.25 6.68
CA ALA A 168 6.54 4.60 7.95
C ALA A 168 6.53 5.58 9.15
N PRO A 169 6.38 5.08 10.39
CA PRO A 169 6.63 5.86 11.60
C PRO A 169 8.09 6.29 11.74
N SER A 170 8.35 7.47 12.33
CA SER A 170 9.68 8.08 12.42
C SER A 170 10.79 7.21 12.98
N SER A 171 10.49 6.32 13.94
CA SER A 171 11.49 5.42 14.53
C SER A 171 12.05 4.39 13.54
N SER A 172 11.39 4.18 12.40
CA SER A 172 11.83 3.25 11.35
C SER A 172 12.89 3.86 10.42
N ALA A 173 13.19 5.16 10.55
CA ALA A 173 14.11 5.88 9.68
C ALA A 173 15.50 5.22 9.58
N GLN A 174 16.05 4.73 10.70
CA GLN A 174 17.34 4.05 10.68
C GLN A 174 17.31 2.80 9.79
N GLY A 175 16.27 1.97 9.93
CA GLY A 175 16.15 0.75 9.13
C GLY A 175 15.97 1.05 7.64
N ILE A 176 15.33 2.16 7.29
CA ILE A 176 15.25 2.62 5.90
C ILE A 176 16.63 3.06 5.39
N SER A 177 17.34 3.91 6.15
CA SER A 177 18.69 4.39 5.79
C SER A 177 19.73 3.29 5.67
N GLU A 178 19.55 2.15 6.35
CA GLU A 178 20.43 0.99 6.21
C GLU A 178 20.27 0.26 4.86
N HIS A 179 19.15 0.50 4.15
CA HIS A 179 18.82 -0.17 2.88
C HIS A 179 18.78 0.78 1.67
N THR A 180 18.56 2.08 1.88
CA THR A 180 18.39 3.05 0.79
C THR A 180 18.65 4.48 1.24
N ASP A 181 19.01 5.36 0.29
CA ASP A 181 19.16 6.80 0.48
C ASP A 181 17.84 7.56 0.28
N ARG A 182 16.70 6.86 0.15
CA ARG A 182 15.38 7.47 -0.11
C ARG A 182 14.93 8.48 0.95
N LEU A 183 15.50 8.46 2.17
CA LEU A 183 15.23 9.50 3.17
C LEU A 183 15.86 10.85 2.85
N GLU A 184 16.81 10.93 1.92
CA GLU A 184 17.29 12.21 1.40
C GLU A 184 16.24 12.92 0.53
N ILE A 185 15.38 12.13 -0.13
CA ILE A 185 14.32 12.58 -1.02
C ILE A 185 12.99 12.75 -0.25
N HIS A 186 12.70 11.78 0.62
CA HIS A 186 11.51 11.67 1.44
C HIS A 186 11.89 11.64 2.93
N PRO A 187 12.33 12.77 3.50
CA PRO A 187 12.73 12.82 4.90
C PRO A 187 11.54 12.60 5.84
N MET A 188 11.84 12.15 7.05
CA MET A 188 10.83 12.15 8.13
C MET A 188 10.31 13.57 8.37
N ASP A 189 9.02 13.67 8.63
CA ASP A 189 8.27 14.89 8.79
C ASP A 189 7.21 14.79 9.90
N GLU A 190 6.36 15.83 9.99
CA GLU A 190 5.26 15.86 10.96
C GLU A 190 4.31 14.68 10.84
N TYR A 191 4.04 14.20 9.63
CA TYR A 191 3.11 13.09 9.43
C TYR A 191 3.72 11.76 9.89
N THR A 192 5.01 11.53 9.62
CA THR A 192 5.73 10.37 10.18
C THR A 192 5.82 10.41 11.70
N ASP A 193 5.95 11.61 12.29
CA ASP A 193 5.92 11.80 13.74
C ASP A 193 4.51 11.54 14.30
N TRP A 194 3.47 11.90 13.56
CA TRP A 194 2.10 11.57 13.94
C TRP A 194 1.82 10.06 13.89
N LEU A 195 2.29 9.36 12.85
CA LEU A 195 2.23 7.89 12.78
C LEU A 195 3.00 7.25 13.94
N GLN A 196 4.11 7.84 14.39
CA GLN A 196 4.83 7.38 15.59
C GLN A 196 3.93 7.42 16.83
N THR A 197 3.09 8.45 16.99
CA THR A 197 2.15 8.50 18.13
C THR A 197 1.13 7.36 18.13
N ILE A 198 0.75 6.88 16.94
CA ILE A 198 -0.09 5.67 16.81
C ILE A 198 0.72 4.44 17.18
N GLN A 199 1.90 4.28 16.59
CA GLN A 199 2.78 3.13 16.82
C GLN A 199 3.11 2.94 18.31
N ASP A 200 3.34 4.03 19.05
CA ASP A 200 3.69 4.01 20.47
C ASP A 200 2.56 3.50 21.39
N ARG A 201 1.30 3.67 20.97
CA ARG A 201 0.12 3.34 21.79
C ARG A 201 -0.59 2.06 21.35
N LEU A 202 -0.55 1.75 20.06
CA LEU A 202 -1.29 0.66 19.44
C LEU A 202 -0.68 -0.71 19.79
N ALA A 203 -1.51 -1.66 20.21
CA ALA A 203 -1.17 -3.06 20.21
C ALA A 203 -1.41 -3.65 18.82
N TYR A 204 -0.34 -4.11 18.17
CA TYR A 204 -0.41 -4.72 16.85
C TYR A 204 0.62 -5.84 16.67
N ARG A 205 0.34 -6.72 15.70
CA ARG A 205 1.25 -7.81 15.33
C ARG A 205 2.31 -7.32 14.36
N HIS A 206 1.91 -6.60 13.31
CA HIS A 206 2.83 -6.12 12.29
C HIS A 206 2.33 -4.90 11.51
N TRP A 207 3.26 -4.10 10.99
CA TRP A 207 3.03 -2.89 10.21
C TRP A 207 3.66 -3.02 8.83
N PHE A 208 2.89 -2.75 7.77
CA PHE A 208 3.37 -2.69 6.40
C PHE A 208 3.28 -1.26 5.86
N CYS A 209 4.33 -0.82 5.18
CA CYS A 209 4.40 0.45 4.48
C CYS A 209 5.01 0.30 3.08
N GLY A 210 4.79 1.28 2.21
CA GLY A 210 5.37 1.39 0.87
C GLY A 210 6.41 2.50 0.82
N HIS A 211 6.27 3.41 -0.17
CA HIS A 211 6.90 4.73 -0.32
C HIS A 211 8.41 4.75 -0.55
N TYR A 212 9.17 3.89 0.12
CA TYR A 212 10.63 3.92 0.14
C TYR A 212 11.29 3.04 -0.93
N HIS A 213 10.50 2.39 -1.78
CA HIS A 213 10.95 1.55 -2.90
C HIS A 213 11.96 0.46 -2.49
N ILE A 214 11.75 -0.14 -1.31
CA ILE A 214 12.57 -1.22 -0.77
C ILE A 214 11.68 -2.38 -0.31
N ASP A 215 12.23 -3.58 -0.35
CA ASP A 215 11.65 -4.77 0.26
C ASP A 215 12.51 -5.15 1.48
N ALA A 216 12.16 -4.63 2.65
CA ALA A 216 13.00 -4.79 3.84
C ALA A 216 12.20 -4.80 5.14
N GLN A 217 12.65 -5.61 6.09
CA GLN A 217 12.28 -5.47 7.50
C GLN A 217 13.05 -4.27 8.07
N ILE A 218 12.37 -3.15 8.26
CA ILE A 218 12.98 -1.88 8.71
C ILE A 218 12.93 -1.69 10.23
N GLN A 219 12.13 -2.50 10.93
CA GLN A 219 12.06 -2.54 12.40
C GLN A 219 11.53 -3.90 12.86
N ASP A 220 11.51 -4.20 14.17
CA ASP A 220 11.01 -5.48 14.72
C ASP A 220 9.62 -5.89 14.20
N LYS A 221 8.70 -4.94 14.08
CA LYS A 221 7.32 -5.17 13.62
C LYS A 221 6.93 -4.34 12.38
N THR A 222 7.92 -3.90 11.60
CA THR A 222 7.66 -3.00 10.45
C THR A 222 8.41 -3.49 9.22
N THR A 223 7.67 -3.68 8.12
CA THR A 223 8.22 -4.05 6.81
C THR A 223 7.83 -3.01 5.77
N ALA A 224 8.82 -2.49 5.06
CA ALA A 224 8.59 -1.80 3.80
C ALA A 224 8.52 -2.83 2.67
N LEU A 225 7.49 -2.73 1.83
CA LEU A 225 7.31 -3.55 0.64
C LEU A 225 7.35 -2.65 -0.59
N TYR A 226 7.97 -3.16 -1.64
CA TYR A 226 7.91 -2.58 -2.98
C TYR A 226 7.61 -3.66 -4.00
N ASN A 227 8.56 -4.54 -4.34
CA ASN A 227 8.36 -5.58 -5.36
C ASN A 227 7.86 -6.91 -4.79
N ARG A 228 8.13 -7.19 -3.51
CA ARG A 228 7.79 -8.46 -2.88
C ARG A 228 6.34 -8.47 -2.41
N ILE A 229 5.70 -9.62 -2.58
CA ILE A 229 4.36 -9.87 -2.09
C ILE A 229 4.46 -10.69 -0.81
N ALA A 230 3.89 -10.18 0.29
CA ALA A 230 3.73 -10.90 1.54
C ALA A 230 2.36 -11.61 1.55
N VAL A 231 2.29 -12.85 2.03
CA VAL A 231 1.02 -13.50 2.39
C VAL A 231 0.88 -13.48 3.92
N LEU A 232 -0.22 -12.93 4.42
CA LEU A 232 -0.49 -12.86 5.85
C LEU A 232 -0.86 -14.23 6.40
N GLY A 233 -0.41 -14.52 7.62
CA GLY A 233 -0.71 -15.77 8.29
C GLY A 233 0.33 -16.11 9.35
N ASP A 234 -0.10 -16.85 10.36
CA ASP A 234 0.86 -17.39 11.32
C ASP A 234 1.89 -18.26 10.60
N PRO A 235 3.19 -18.08 10.88
CA PRO A 235 4.21 -18.95 10.33
C PRO A 235 3.89 -20.38 10.76
N LYS A 236 3.71 -21.27 9.77
CA LYS A 236 3.62 -22.70 10.05
C LYS A 236 4.93 -23.08 10.75
N ILE A 237 4.85 -23.48 12.02
CA ILE A 237 6.00 -23.94 12.81
C ILE A 237 6.62 -25.13 12.07
N THR A 238 7.70 -24.88 11.32
CA THR A 238 8.63 -25.94 10.94
C THR A 238 9.59 -26.08 12.10
N VAL A 239 9.43 -27.16 12.86
CA VAL A 239 10.35 -27.52 13.94
C VAL A 239 11.70 -27.83 13.29
N ASP A 240 12.62 -26.86 13.27
CA ASP A 240 14.03 -27.13 13.03
C ASP A 240 14.82 -26.94 14.33
N THR A 241 15.56 -27.97 14.68
CA THR A 241 16.28 -28.10 15.94
C THR A 241 17.63 -27.40 15.83
N GLY A 242 17.65 -26.08 15.99
CA GLY A 242 18.90 -25.32 15.99
C GLY A 242 18.71 -23.98 16.69
N ASN A 243 19.45 -23.75 17.78
CA ASN A 243 19.40 -22.56 18.61
C ASN A 243 19.71 -21.28 17.81
N GLU A 244 18.67 -20.57 17.37
CA GLU A 244 18.61 -19.14 17.11
C GLU A 244 17.13 -18.74 17.23
N GLU A 245 16.80 -17.74 18.05
CA GLU A 245 15.44 -17.19 18.11
C GLU A 245 15.14 -16.53 16.76
N THR A 246 14.58 -17.30 15.83
CA THR A 246 14.05 -16.78 14.57
C THR A 246 12.77 -16.03 14.92
N LEU A 247 12.81 -14.71 14.77
CA LEU A 247 11.63 -13.86 14.97
C LEU A 247 10.56 -14.31 13.96
N SER A 248 9.51 -14.95 14.47
CA SER A 248 8.44 -15.50 13.63
C SER A 248 7.54 -14.36 13.18
N LEU A 249 7.75 -13.89 11.96
CA LEU A 249 6.92 -12.85 11.36
C LEU A 249 5.51 -13.39 11.08
N PRO A 250 4.45 -12.60 11.30
CA PRO A 250 3.06 -13.02 11.07
C PRO A 250 2.65 -12.98 9.58
N TYR A 251 3.62 -13.22 8.71
CA TYR A 251 3.47 -13.30 7.26
C TYR A 251 4.65 -14.08 6.67
N GLN A 252 4.52 -14.46 5.40
CA GLN A 252 5.60 -15.05 4.61
C GLN A 252 5.76 -14.26 3.32
N LEU A 253 6.99 -13.94 2.91
CA LEU A 253 7.20 -13.42 1.57
C LEU A 253 7.05 -14.55 0.56
N LEU A 254 6.27 -14.30 -0.49
CA LEU A 254 6.23 -15.19 -1.64
C LEU A 254 7.62 -15.30 -2.27
N PRO A 255 7.94 -16.40 -2.98
CA PRO A 255 9.17 -16.54 -3.74
C PRO A 255 9.37 -15.32 -4.65
N GLU A 256 10.63 -14.95 -4.89
CA GLU A 256 10.92 -13.90 -5.87
C GLU A 256 10.37 -14.29 -7.24
N PRO A 257 9.85 -13.31 -7.99
CA PRO A 257 9.28 -13.59 -9.31
C PRO A 257 10.37 -14.16 -10.23
N ALA A 258 9.97 -15.10 -11.09
CA ALA A 258 10.89 -15.73 -12.04
C ALA A 258 11.29 -14.78 -13.18
N GLU A 259 10.49 -13.75 -13.40
CA GLU A 259 10.69 -12.69 -14.39
C GLU A 259 10.85 -11.34 -13.69
N ASP A 260 11.45 -10.38 -14.39
CA ASP A 260 11.54 -9.01 -13.91
C ASP A 260 10.12 -8.45 -13.71
N PRO A 261 9.74 -7.98 -12.50
CA PRO A 261 8.42 -7.41 -12.23
C PRO A 261 8.13 -6.13 -13.05
N LYS A 262 9.13 -5.56 -13.74
CA LYS A 262 8.96 -4.46 -14.70
C LYS A 262 8.83 -4.92 -16.16
N SER A 263 8.68 -6.23 -16.41
CA SER A 263 8.49 -6.76 -17.76
C SER A 263 7.14 -6.36 -18.37
N ALA A 264 7.14 -6.07 -19.67
CA ALA A 264 5.95 -5.62 -20.38
C ALA A 264 4.86 -6.72 -20.43
N ILE A 265 3.63 -6.36 -20.07
CA ILE A 265 2.48 -7.26 -20.21
C ILE A 265 2.10 -7.36 -21.71
N PRO A 266 2.11 -8.56 -22.33
CA PRO A 266 2.07 -8.72 -23.79
C PRO A 266 0.87 -8.09 -24.51
N ASP A 267 -0.28 -7.97 -23.84
CA ASP A 267 -1.53 -7.46 -24.40
C ASP A 267 -1.80 -5.98 -24.08
N TYR A 268 -0.84 -5.26 -23.49
CA TYR A 268 -0.94 -3.82 -23.27
C TYR A 268 -0.42 -3.05 -24.48
N CYS A 269 -1.24 -2.13 -25.00
CA CYS A 269 -0.85 -1.27 -26.11
C CYS A 269 -0.07 -0.08 -25.57
N SER A 270 1.23 0.01 -25.84
CA SER A 270 2.07 1.13 -25.38
C SER A 270 1.64 2.49 -25.95
N GLU A 271 0.86 2.53 -27.04
CA GLU A 271 0.25 3.77 -27.54
C GLU A 271 -0.85 4.32 -26.62
N LEU A 272 -1.31 3.53 -25.62
CA LEU A 272 -2.21 3.99 -24.57
C LEU A 272 -1.47 4.68 -23.42
N GLU A 273 -0.14 4.60 -23.33
CA GLU A 273 0.63 5.33 -22.33
C GLU A 273 0.40 6.83 -22.51
N ASP A 274 -0.51 7.38 -21.72
CA ASP A 274 -0.62 8.81 -21.56
C ASP A 274 0.69 9.27 -20.90
N GLN A 275 1.29 10.35 -21.39
CA GLN A 275 2.42 11.04 -20.74
C GLN A 275 2.05 11.64 -19.36
N ASP A 276 0.90 11.25 -18.81
CA ASP A 276 0.43 11.51 -17.47
C ASP A 276 1.02 10.52 -16.46
N SER A 277 1.96 9.65 -16.88
CA SER A 277 2.82 8.92 -15.96
C SER A 277 3.54 9.96 -15.10
N LEU A 278 3.07 10.11 -13.87
CA LEU A 278 3.67 10.98 -12.85
C LEU A 278 4.95 10.34 -12.30
N GLU A 279 5.75 9.79 -13.22
CA GLU A 279 7.00 9.05 -13.06
C GLU A 279 8.16 9.96 -12.67
N ILE A 280 7.86 11.03 -11.96
CA ILE A 280 8.90 11.93 -11.51
C ILE A 280 9.25 11.51 -10.09
N ASP A 281 10.49 11.07 -9.90
CA ASP A 281 11.09 10.55 -8.65
C ASP A 281 10.96 9.03 -8.38
N LEU A 282 10.57 8.23 -9.37
CA LEU A 282 10.48 6.77 -9.21
C LEU A 282 11.84 6.04 -9.22
N ASP A 283 12.88 6.65 -9.80
CA ASP A 283 14.24 6.09 -9.93
C ASP A 283 15.18 6.58 -8.82
#